data_AF-A0A829D4Y7-F1
#
_entry.id   AF-A0A829D4Y7-F1
#
_cell.length_a   1.000
_cell.length_b   1.000
_cell.length_c   1.000
_cell.angle_alpha   90.00
_cell.angle_beta   90.00
_cell.angle_gamma   90.00
#
_symmetry.space_group_name_H-M   'P 1'
#
loop_
_entity.id
_entity.type
_entity.pdbx_description
1 polymer ?
#
loop_
_entity_poly.entity_id
_entity_poly.type
_entity_poly.pdbx_seq_one_letter_code
_entity_poly.pdbx_strand_id
1 'polypeptide(L)'
;GQAIRESGIPRKEIFITTKLWNADQGSDKTRKALENSLDRLGIDFVDLYLIHFPVTSKRMDSWKELEKLYHDKLCKAIGVSNYTIIHLTELLKNSQITPAVNQVEFHPFLNQIHLLEYCKKHKIQFEAYSPLAHGQKIEDPTIAKIAQKYDKTPAQILIRWAIEQKIVVIPKSIKKERIIENSKVFDFAISEEDMKILNSLDEDFRTCWDPSEVV
;
A
#
# COMPACT_ATOMS: atom_id res chain seq x y z
N GLY A 1 15.91 -6.20 7.43
CA GLY A 1 17.10 -7.03 7.20
C GLY A 1 17.26 -8.09 8.26
N GLN A 2 17.74 -7.74 9.45
CA GLN A 2 18.02 -8.70 10.54
C GLN A 2 16.86 -9.66 10.85
N ALA A 3 15.65 -9.15 11.07
CA ALA A 3 14.47 -9.98 11.35
C ALA A 3 14.15 -11.02 10.25
N ILE A 4 14.44 -10.70 8.97
CA ILE A 4 14.27 -11.64 7.85
C ILE A 4 15.24 -12.81 8.03
N ARG A 5 16.51 -12.51 8.32
CA ARG A 5 17.56 -13.53 8.50
C ARG A 5 17.32 -14.38 9.76
N GLU A 6 16.92 -13.75 10.86
CA GLU A 6 16.65 -14.43 12.13
C GLU A 6 15.35 -15.26 12.09
N SER A 7 14.44 -14.97 11.17
CA SER A 7 13.18 -15.72 11.06
C SER A 7 13.37 -17.19 10.66
N GLY A 8 14.49 -17.53 10.02
CA GLY A 8 14.72 -18.86 9.43
C GLY A 8 13.84 -19.20 8.23
N ILE A 9 12.94 -18.29 7.79
CA ILE A 9 12.06 -18.51 6.64
C ILE A 9 12.87 -18.25 5.35
N PRO A 10 12.77 -19.14 4.34
CA PRO A 10 13.44 -18.94 3.06
C PRO A 10 13.10 -17.58 2.43
N ARG A 11 14.12 -16.83 1.95
CA ARG A 11 13.92 -15.50 1.34
C ARG A 11 12.86 -15.47 0.24
N LYS A 12 12.72 -16.56 -0.53
CA LYS A 12 11.75 -16.70 -1.62
C LYS A 12 10.29 -16.75 -1.17
N GLU A 13 10.03 -17.03 0.12
CA GLU A 13 8.69 -17.11 0.73
C GLU A 13 8.28 -15.80 1.41
N ILE A 14 9.20 -14.83 1.50
CA ILE A 14 8.94 -13.51 2.10
C ILE A 14 8.82 -12.48 0.98
N PHE A 15 7.75 -11.70 1.00
CA PHE A 15 7.58 -10.57 0.08
C PHE A 15 8.08 -9.28 0.74
N ILE A 16 9.12 -8.65 0.17
CA ILE A 16 9.69 -7.41 0.69
C ILE A 16 9.41 -6.25 -0.26
N THR A 17 8.76 -5.23 0.28
CA THR A 17 8.55 -3.94 -0.37
C THR A 17 9.44 -2.88 0.26
N THR A 18 10.11 -2.06 -0.56
CA THR A 18 10.75 -0.81 -0.11
C THR A 18 10.41 0.34 -1.05
N LYS A 19 10.80 1.57 -0.72
CA LYS A 19 10.36 2.77 -1.44
C LYS A 19 11.49 3.76 -1.73
N LEU A 20 11.44 4.39 -2.90
CA LEU A 20 12.28 5.52 -3.29
C LEU A 20 11.80 6.79 -2.60
N TRP A 21 12.61 7.34 -1.70
CA TRP A 21 12.29 8.57 -0.98
C TRP A 21 12.35 9.82 -1.88
N ASN A 22 11.62 10.86 -1.49
CA ASN A 22 11.42 12.09 -2.29
C ASN A 22 12.74 12.80 -2.65
N ALA A 23 13.71 12.80 -1.74
CA ALA A 23 15.01 13.45 -1.95
C ALA A 23 15.90 12.72 -2.98
N ASP A 24 15.62 11.44 -3.21
CA ASP A 24 16.41 10.55 -4.07
C ASP A 24 15.78 10.32 -5.45
N GLN A 25 14.65 10.99 -5.74
CA GLN A 25 14.03 10.95 -7.06
C GLN A 25 14.87 11.68 -8.12
N GLY A 26 14.76 11.20 -9.36
CA GLY A 26 15.54 11.61 -10.52
C GLY A 26 16.48 10.51 -11.01
N SER A 27 16.93 10.60 -12.26
CA SER A 27 17.69 9.55 -12.95
C SER A 27 18.93 9.08 -12.16
N ASP A 28 19.74 10.03 -11.71
CA ASP A 28 21.10 9.72 -11.25
C ASP A 28 21.12 9.11 -9.83
N LYS A 29 20.04 9.32 -9.06
CA LYS A 29 19.96 8.93 -7.64
C LYS A 29 19.13 7.68 -7.40
N THR A 30 18.17 7.39 -8.28
CA THR A 30 17.17 6.34 -8.07
C THR A 30 17.79 4.96 -7.91
N ARG A 31 18.74 4.60 -8.77
CA ARG A 31 19.48 3.33 -8.66
C ARG A 31 20.27 3.24 -7.37
N LYS A 32 21.05 4.30 -7.07
CA LYS A 32 21.88 4.32 -5.85
C LYS A 32 21.04 4.20 -4.58
N ALA A 33 19.85 4.78 -4.57
CA ALA A 33 18.91 4.66 -3.46
C ALA A 33 18.38 3.22 -3.26
N LEU A 34 18.12 2.49 -4.35
CA LEU A 34 17.75 1.07 -4.25
C LEU A 34 18.94 0.23 -3.77
N GLU A 35 20.13 0.40 -4.35
CA GLU A 35 21.34 -0.30 -3.92
C GLU A 35 21.62 -0.10 -2.43
N ASN A 36 21.58 1.14 -1.96
CA ASN A 36 21.74 1.45 -0.53
C ASN A 36 20.64 0.78 0.33
N SER A 37 19.43 0.63 -0.21
CA SER A 37 18.34 -0.07 0.49
C SER A 37 18.58 -1.58 0.55
N LEU A 38 19.06 -2.19 -0.53
CA LEU A 38 19.46 -3.60 -0.60
C LEU A 38 20.60 -3.88 0.38
N ASP A 39 21.62 -3.03 0.43
CA ASP A 39 22.75 -3.13 1.38
C ASP A 39 22.26 -3.10 2.84
N ARG A 40 21.42 -2.12 3.21
CA ARG A 40 20.86 -2.02 4.56
C ARG A 40 19.97 -3.21 4.93
N LEU A 41 19.22 -3.74 3.95
CA LEU A 41 18.40 -4.93 4.15
C LEU A 41 19.27 -6.21 4.20
N GLY A 42 20.43 -6.22 3.55
CA GLY A 42 21.29 -7.38 3.35
C GLY A 42 20.60 -8.44 2.49
N ILE A 43 20.04 -8.03 1.36
CA ILE A 43 19.36 -8.89 0.36
C ILE A 43 19.70 -8.42 -1.04
N ASP A 44 19.67 -9.31 -2.03
CA ASP A 44 20.10 -9.00 -3.41
C ASP A 44 18.99 -8.36 -4.26
N PHE A 45 17.73 -8.54 -3.86
CA PHE A 45 16.57 -7.99 -4.57
C PHE A 45 15.40 -7.71 -3.61
N VAL A 46 14.50 -6.82 -4.01
CA VAL A 46 13.19 -6.63 -3.39
C VAL A 46 12.08 -7.21 -4.26
N ASP A 47 10.98 -7.63 -3.66
CA ASP A 47 9.85 -8.15 -4.42
C ASP A 47 9.03 -7.01 -5.06
N LEU A 48 8.98 -5.85 -4.40
CA LEU A 48 8.35 -4.64 -4.92
C LEU A 48 9.15 -3.37 -4.57
N TYR A 49 9.36 -2.49 -5.54
CA TYR A 49 9.94 -1.16 -5.32
C TYR A 49 8.98 -0.07 -5.77
N LEU A 50 8.70 0.89 -4.86
CA LEU A 50 7.70 1.93 -5.09
C LEU A 50 8.32 3.33 -5.14
N ILE A 51 7.86 4.19 -6.05
CA ILE A 51 8.04 5.64 -5.86
C ILE A 51 7.16 6.08 -4.69
N HIS A 52 7.73 6.65 -3.63
CA HIS A 52 6.99 6.92 -2.38
C HIS A 52 5.93 8.02 -2.52
N PHE A 53 6.24 9.09 -3.26
CA PHE A 53 5.32 10.20 -3.54
C PHE A 53 5.54 10.75 -4.96
N PRO A 54 4.52 11.33 -5.61
CA PRO A 54 4.64 11.83 -6.99
C PRO A 54 5.37 13.19 -7.06
N VAL A 55 6.68 13.26 -6.81
CA VAL A 55 7.40 14.54 -6.83
C VAL A 55 7.39 15.18 -8.23
N THR A 56 6.83 16.40 -8.32
CA THR A 56 6.77 17.21 -9.55
C THR A 56 8.13 17.28 -10.22
N SER A 57 8.14 17.21 -11.56
CA SER A 57 9.33 17.23 -12.43
C SER A 57 10.33 16.07 -12.29
N LYS A 58 10.20 15.18 -11.30
CA LYS A 58 11.16 14.09 -11.06
C LYS A 58 10.58 12.69 -11.22
N ARG A 59 9.27 12.54 -11.01
CA ARG A 59 8.60 11.24 -11.01
C ARG A 59 8.76 10.44 -12.31
N MET A 60 8.74 11.11 -13.46
CA MET A 60 8.89 10.44 -14.76
C MET A 60 10.29 9.87 -14.99
N ASP A 61 11.34 10.62 -14.64
CA ASP A 61 12.72 10.14 -14.76
C ASP A 61 13.01 9.04 -13.74
N SER A 62 12.43 9.15 -12.54
CA SER A 62 12.49 8.09 -11.53
C SER A 62 11.82 6.81 -12.05
N TRP A 63 10.65 6.92 -12.70
CA TRP A 63 9.95 5.76 -13.24
C TRP A 63 10.76 5.04 -14.32
N LYS A 64 11.37 5.79 -15.25
CA LYS A 64 12.27 5.22 -16.27
C LYS A 64 13.43 4.44 -15.64
N GLU A 65 13.98 4.92 -14.53
CA GLU A 65 14.99 4.16 -13.79
C GLU A 65 14.41 2.93 -13.09
N LEU A 66 13.20 3.00 -12.52
CA LEU A 66 12.53 1.82 -11.97
C LEU A 66 12.35 0.73 -13.04
N GLU A 67 11.98 1.08 -14.27
CA GLU A 67 11.87 0.14 -15.39
C GLU A 67 13.22 -0.56 -15.66
N LYS A 68 14.33 0.18 -15.64
CA LYS A 68 15.68 -0.41 -15.76
C LYS A 68 16.02 -1.33 -14.59
N LEU A 69 15.74 -0.91 -13.35
CA LEU A 69 15.99 -1.72 -12.15
C LEU A 69 15.20 -3.04 -12.16
N TYR A 70 13.99 -3.01 -12.71
CA TYR A 70 13.17 -4.21 -12.94
C TYR A 70 13.81 -5.13 -13.98
N HIS A 71 14.27 -4.59 -15.11
CA HIS A 71 14.98 -5.38 -16.13
C HIS A 71 16.30 -5.99 -15.61
N ASP A 72 17.02 -5.26 -14.76
CA ASP A 72 18.22 -5.72 -14.07
C ASP A 72 17.94 -6.72 -12.94
N LYS A 73 16.66 -7.02 -12.66
CA LYS A 73 16.20 -7.95 -11.63
C LYS A 73 16.55 -7.55 -10.19
N LEU A 74 16.85 -6.28 -9.94
CA LEU A 74 17.01 -5.74 -8.58
C LEU A 74 15.66 -5.60 -7.85
N CYS A 75 14.57 -5.58 -8.60
CA CYS A 75 13.21 -5.70 -8.09
C CYS A 75 12.37 -6.64 -8.97
N LYS A 76 11.50 -7.45 -8.37
CA LYS A 76 10.59 -8.35 -9.11
C LYS A 76 9.31 -7.66 -9.59
N ALA A 77 8.98 -6.50 -9.03
CA ALA A 77 7.88 -5.66 -9.44
C ALA A 77 8.21 -4.19 -9.11
N ILE A 78 7.61 -3.28 -9.87
CA ILE A 78 7.70 -1.84 -9.66
C ILE A 78 6.31 -1.22 -9.60
N GLY A 79 6.16 -0.20 -8.78
CA GLY A 79 4.89 0.48 -8.60
C GLY A 79 5.06 1.87 -8.01
N VAL A 80 3.96 2.43 -7.56
CA VAL A 80 3.90 3.78 -7.01
C VAL A 80 3.15 3.80 -5.69
N SER A 81 3.28 4.90 -4.97
CA SER A 81 2.56 5.16 -3.73
C SER A 81 2.12 6.61 -3.69
N ASN A 82 0.91 6.85 -3.17
CA ASN A 82 0.27 8.18 -3.10
C ASN A 82 0.02 8.82 -4.47
N TYR A 83 -0.18 8.03 -5.53
CA TYR A 83 -0.51 8.57 -6.85
C TYR A 83 -2.02 8.71 -7.00
N THR A 84 -2.46 9.90 -7.41
CA THR A 84 -3.85 10.20 -7.81
C THR A 84 -4.11 9.78 -9.27
N ILE A 85 -5.35 9.90 -9.73
CA ILE A 85 -5.73 9.60 -11.13
C ILE A 85 -4.92 10.44 -12.13
N ILE A 86 -4.66 11.71 -11.82
CA ILE A 86 -3.87 12.62 -12.68
C ILE A 86 -2.44 12.09 -12.82
N HIS A 87 -1.81 11.76 -11.69
CA HIS A 87 -0.46 11.21 -11.65
C HIS A 87 -0.35 9.88 -12.41
N LEU A 88 -1.29 8.96 -12.21
CA LEU A 88 -1.31 7.68 -12.93
C LEU A 88 -1.54 7.89 -14.43
N THR A 89 -2.41 8.81 -14.81
CA THR A 89 -2.69 9.12 -16.22
C THR A 89 -1.46 9.72 -16.91
N GLU A 90 -0.72 10.59 -16.23
CA GLU A 90 0.56 11.13 -16.73
C GLU A 90 1.60 10.00 -16.93
N LEU A 91 1.76 9.16 -15.90
CA LEU A 91 2.72 8.06 -15.89
C LEU A 91 2.47 7.07 -17.04
N LEU A 92 1.22 6.60 -17.16
CA LEU A 92 0.83 5.58 -18.14
C LEU A 92 1.01 6.02 -19.59
N LYS A 93 0.95 7.32 -19.89
CA LYS A 93 1.19 7.86 -21.24
C LYS A 93 2.64 7.69 -21.70
N ASN A 94 3.57 7.57 -20.76
CA ASN A 94 5.01 7.66 -21.02
C ASN A 94 5.80 6.46 -20.45
N SER A 95 5.10 5.45 -19.91
CA SER A 95 5.70 4.24 -19.33
C SER A 95 5.67 3.07 -20.32
N GLN A 96 6.72 2.25 -20.32
CA GLN A 96 6.72 0.95 -20.99
C GLN A 96 6.10 -0.14 -20.12
N ILE A 97 6.22 0.01 -18.79
CA ILE A 97 5.70 -0.94 -17.81
C ILE A 97 4.58 -0.25 -17.03
N THR A 98 3.38 -0.86 -17.02
CA THR A 98 2.30 -0.45 -16.13
C THR A 98 2.69 -0.72 -14.67
N PRO A 99 2.54 0.25 -13.74
CA PRO A 99 2.85 0.00 -12.32
C PRO A 99 2.04 -1.17 -11.79
N ALA A 100 2.71 -2.13 -11.16
CA ALA A 100 2.05 -3.30 -10.59
C ALA A 100 1.15 -2.93 -9.41
N VAL A 101 1.52 -1.89 -8.65
CA VAL A 101 0.85 -1.49 -7.41
C VAL A 101 0.71 0.04 -7.34
N ASN A 102 -0.43 0.52 -6.80
CA ASN A 102 -0.56 1.85 -6.24
C ASN A 102 -0.90 1.74 -4.74
N GLN A 103 0.08 2.04 -3.88
CA GLN A 103 -0.06 1.96 -2.42
C GLN A 103 -0.53 3.33 -1.85
N VAL A 104 -1.73 3.41 -1.29
CA VAL A 104 -2.34 4.66 -0.80
C VAL A 104 -3.00 4.52 0.57
N GLU A 105 -3.25 5.64 1.25
CA GLU A 105 -4.02 5.65 2.51
C GLU A 105 -5.43 5.19 2.21
N PHE A 106 -5.92 4.14 2.88
CA PHE A 106 -7.23 3.61 2.56
C PHE A 106 -7.86 2.90 3.76
N HIS A 107 -9.06 3.32 4.11
CA HIS A 107 -9.89 2.79 5.19
C HIS A 107 -11.34 3.28 4.98
N PRO A 108 -12.35 2.81 5.73
CA PRO A 108 -13.75 3.18 5.49
C PRO A 108 -14.02 4.69 5.45
N PHE A 109 -13.28 5.48 6.23
CA PHE A 109 -13.39 6.94 6.31
C PHE A 109 -12.66 7.70 5.17
N LEU A 110 -11.91 6.97 4.34
CA LEU A 110 -11.19 7.46 3.15
C LEU A 110 -11.12 6.31 2.11
N ASN A 111 -12.24 6.07 1.43
CA ASN A 111 -12.42 4.90 0.56
C ASN A 111 -11.95 5.14 -0.88
N GLN A 112 -11.63 6.38 -1.27
CA GLN A 112 -11.07 6.76 -2.57
C GLN A 112 -11.66 6.01 -3.79
N ILE A 113 -12.99 5.83 -3.84
CA ILE A 113 -13.65 4.90 -4.77
C ILE A 113 -13.27 5.12 -6.25
N HIS A 114 -13.14 6.39 -6.67
CA HIS A 114 -12.76 6.72 -8.05
C HIS A 114 -11.33 6.28 -8.39
N LEU A 115 -10.39 6.41 -7.44
CA LEU A 115 -9.01 5.96 -7.64
C LEU A 115 -8.92 4.43 -7.65
N LEU A 116 -9.70 3.76 -6.79
CA LEU A 116 -9.79 2.30 -6.75
C LEU A 116 -10.28 1.75 -8.09
N GLU A 117 -11.38 2.29 -8.62
CA GLU A 117 -11.93 1.85 -9.91
C GLU A 117 -10.99 2.16 -11.08
N TYR A 118 -10.29 3.30 -11.04
CA TYR A 118 -9.25 3.61 -12.02
C TYR A 118 -8.13 2.56 -11.98
N CYS A 119 -7.60 2.23 -10.80
CA CYS A 119 -6.55 1.23 -10.66
C CYS A 119 -7.00 -0.14 -11.17
N LYS A 120 -8.22 -0.58 -10.83
CA LYS A 120 -8.82 -1.83 -11.35
C LYS A 120 -8.87 -1.85 -12.87
N LYS A 121 -9.39 -0.78 -13.49
CA LYS A 121 -9.49 -0.64 -14.96
C LYS A 121 -8.12 -0.77 -15.64
N HIS A 122 -7.08 -0.21 -15.01
CA HIS A 122 -5.71 -0.22 -15.54
C HIS A 122 -4.86 -1.40 -15.07
N LYS A 123 -5.47 -2.40 -14.39
CA LYS A 123 -4.78 -3.59 -13.84
C LYS A 123 -3.63 -3.23 -12.89
N ILE A 124 -3.80 -2.17 -12.12
CA ILE A 124 -2.89 -1.74 -11.06
C ILE A 124 -3.46 -2.27 -9.74
N GLN A 125 -2.70 -3.08 -9.00
CA GLN A 125 -3.16 -3.61 -7.72
C GLN A 125 -3.21 -2.47 -6.69
N PHE A 126 -4.36 -2.29 -6.08
CA PHE A 126 -4.52 -1.33 -5.01
C PHE A 126 -3.99 -1.93 -3.69
N GLU A 127 -3.19 -1.16 -2.96
CA GLU A 127 -2.64 -1.56 -1.67
C GLU A 127 -2.90 -0.48 -0.62
N ALA A 128 -3.55 -0.86 0.48
CA ALA A 128 -3.95 0.02 1.57
C ALA A 128 -2.85 0.11 2.64
N TYR A 129 -2.28 1.29 2.82
CA TYR A 129 -1.54 1.64 4.03
C TYR A 129 -2.43 2.41 5.01
N SER A 130 -1.98 2.47 6.27
CA SER A 130 -2.76 3.02 7.40
C SER A 130 -4.20 2.52 7.48
N PRO A 131 -4.48 1.22 7.27
CA PRO A 131 -5.85 0.70 7.15
C PRO A 131 -6.71 0.83 8.42
N LEU A 132 -6.09 1.23 9.53
CA LEU A 132 -6.75 1.46 10.83
C LEU A 132 -6.92 2.96 11.15
N ALA A 133 -6.74 3.85 10.17
CA ALA A 133 -6.79 5.31 10.34
C ALA A 133 -5.91 5.81 11.51
N HIS A 134 -4.69 5.26 11.63
CA HIS A 134 -3.79 5.48 12.78
C HIS A 134 -4.42 5.27 14.17
N GLY A 135 -5.48 4.47 14.26
CA GLY A 135 -6.24 4.21 15.48
C GLY A 135 -7.24 5.30 15.86
N GLN A 136 -7.34 6.40 15.09
CA GLN A 136 -8.19 7.55 15.44
C GLN A 136 -9.69 7.27 15.28
N LYS A 137 -10.04 6.31 14.42
CA LYS A 137 -11.43 5.91 14.14
C LYS A 137 -11.76 4.48 14.57
N ILE A 138 -10.89 3.87 15.39
CA ILE A 138 -11.06 2.48 15.81
C ILE A 138 -12.23 2.29 16.78
N GLU A 139 -12.61 3.35 17.49
CA GLU A 139 -13.71 3.39 18.47
C GLU A 139 -15.02 3.90 17.87
N ASP A 140 -15.10 4.05 16.54
CA ASP A 140 -16.34 4.46 15.88
C ASP A 140 -17.50 3.50 16.25
N PRO A 141 -18.66 4.02 16.71
CA PRO A 141 -19.78 3.18 17.16
C PRO A 141 -20.31 2.22 16.10
N THR A 142 -20.25 2.62 14.82
CA THR A 142 -20.68 1.78 13.70
C THR A 142 -19.73 0.61 13.53
N ILE A 143 -18.43 0.87 13.55
CA ILE A 143 -17.39 -0.18 13.50
C ILE A 143 -17.52 -1.11 14.71
N ALA A 144 -17.70 -0.58 15.92
CA ALA A 144 -17.85 -1.38 17.13
C ALA A 144 -19.08 -2.30 17.09
N LYS A 145 -20.22 -1.79 16.61
CA LYS A 145 -21.45 -2.57 16.44
C LYS A 145 -21.29 -3.70 15.42
N ILE A 146 -20.63 -3.42 14.29
CA ILE A 146 -20.32 -4.44 13.28
C ILE A 146 -19.36 -5.47 13.87
N ALA A 147 -18.29 -5.03 14.54
CA ALA A 147 -17.31 -5.92 15.17
C ALA A 147 -17.96 -6.91 16.15
N GLN A 148 -18.89 -6.42 16.98
CA GLN A 148 -19.67 -7.26 17.90
C GLN A 148 -20.50 -8.33 17.17
N LYS A 149 -21.13 -8.00 16.04
CA LYS A 149 -21.93 -8.94 15.23
C LYS A 149 -21.11 -10.14 14.74
N TYR A 150 -19.83 -9.95 14.47
CA TYR A 150 -18.93 -11.00 13.96
C TYR A 150 -18.07 -11.67 15.04
N ASP A 151 -18.19 -11.25 16.30
CA ASP A 151 -17.25 -11.63 17.38
C ASP A 151 -15.79 -11.35 17.00
N LYS A 152 -15.54 -10.14 16.49
CA LYS A 152 -14.23 -9.66 16.03
C LYS A 152 -13.88 -8.32 16.66
N THR A 153 -12.62 -7.92 16.53
CA THR A 153 -12.18 -6.58 16.95
C THR A 153 -12.45 -5.55 15.84
N PRO A 154 -12.60 -4.26 16.17
CA PRO A 154 -12.68 -3.18 15.18
C PRO A 154 -11.54 -3.24 14.14
N ALA A 155 -10.31 -3.53 14.58
CA ALA A 155 -9.17 -3.66 13.67
C ALA A 155 -9.37 -4.79 12.64
N GLN A 156 -9.90 -5.94 13.07
CA GLN A 156 -10.20 -7.06 12.17
C GLN A 156 -11.28 -6.69 11.16
N ILE A 157 -12.31 -5.93 11.54
CA ILE A 157 -13.34 -5.44 10.62
C ILE A 157 -12.72 -4.51 9.56
N LEU A 158 -11.90 -3.54 9.97
CA LEU A 158 -11.26 -2.59 9.05
C LEU A 158 -10.32 -3.30 8.05
N ILE A 159 -9.54 -4.28 8.52
CA ILE A 159 -8.66 -5.10 7.68
C ILE A 159 -9.49 -5.97 6.72
N ARG A 160 -10.49 -6.69 7.25
CA ARG A 160 -11.34 -7.58 6.45
C ARG A 160 -12.10 -6.81 5.38
N TRP A 161 -12.60 -5.62 5.69
CA TRP A 161 -13.30 -4.75 4.75
C TRP A 161 -12.46 -4.42 3.50
N ALA A 162 -11.15 -4.16 3.66
CA ALA A 162 -10.26 -3.98 2.51
C ALA A 162 -10.07 -5.30 1.73
N ILE A 163 -9.91 -6.42 2.44
CA ILE A 163 -9.72 -7.75 1.83
C ILE A 163 -10.95 -8.18 1.01
N GLU A 164 -12.18 -7.93 1.47
CA GLU A 164 -13.42 -8.24 0.72
C GLU A 164 -13.45 -7.53 -0.63
N GLN A 165 -12.79 -6.39 -0.74
CA GLN A 165 -12.67 -5.60 -1.97
C GLN A 165 -11.46 -6.00 -2.82
N LYS A 166 -10.76 -7.09 -2.46
CA LYS A 166 -9.54 -7.60 -3.11
C LYS A 166 -8.37 -6.61 -3.07
N ILE A 167 -8.29 -5.84 -1.98
CA ILE A 167 -7.22 -4.86 -1.76
C ILE A 167 -6.15 -5.50 -0.86
N VAL A 168 -4.88 -5.34 -1.23
CA VAL A 168 -3.76 -5.74 -0.36
C VAL A 168 -3.70 -4.79 0.82
N VAL A 169 -3.47 -5.27 2.04
CA VAL A 169 -3.54 -4.45 3.25
C VAL A 169 -2.35 -4.68 4.16
N ILE A 170 -1.71 -3.60 4.63
CA ILE A 170 -0.49 -3.65 5.45
C ILE A 170 -0.67 -2.98 6.83
N PRO A 171 -1.40 -3.61 7.77
CA PRO A 171 -1.60 -3.04 9.10
C PRO A 171 -0.30 -3.08 9.91
N LYS A 172 0.04 -1.98 10.58
CA LYS A 172 1.24 -1.88 11.43
C LYS A 172 0.89 -2.11 12.91
N SER A 173 1.67 -2.95 13.57
CA SER A 173 1.69 -3.06 15.04
C SER A 173 3.10 -3.37 15.52
N ILE A 174 3.44 -2.92 16.72
CA ILE A 174 4.67 -3.30 17.44
C ILE A 174 4.40 -4.33 18.54
N LYS A 175 3.12 -4.56 18.89
CA LYS A 175 2.70 -5.54 19.90
C LYS A 175 2.42 -6.87 19.22
N LYS A 176 3.08 -7.94 19.66
CA LYS A 176 2.99 -9.29 19.08
C LYS A 176 1.55 -9.80 19.04
N GLU A 177 0.80 -9.57 20.11
CA GLU A 177 -0.58 -10.02 20.28
C GLU A 177 -1.48 -9.38 19.22
N ARG A 178 -1.29 -8.09 18.95
CA ARG A 178 -2.01 -7.36 17.89
C ARG A 178 -1.60 -7.79 16.49
N ILE A 179 -0.34 -8.16 16.26
CA ILE A 179 0.09 -8.70 14.96
C ILE A 179 -0.67 -10.01 14.67
N ILE A 180 -0.73 -10.89 15.66
CA ILE A 180 -1.47 -12.15 15.56
C ILE A 180 -2.98 -11.89 15.40
N GLU A 181 -3.57 -11.01 16.20
CA GLU A 181 -4.99 -10.63 16.10
C GLU A 181 -5.35 -10.09 14.71
N ASN A 182 -4.56 -9.14 14.19
CA ASN A 182 -4.77 -8.52 12.88
C ASN A 182 -4.68 -9.52 11.72
N SER A 183 -3.98 -10.65 11.89
CA SER A 183 -3.91 -11.72 10.87
C SER A 183 -5.10 -12.67 10.88
N LYS A 184 -5.90 -12.70 11.95
CA LYS A 184 -7.08 -13.57 12.10
C LYS A 184 -8.32 -12.95 11.43
N VAL A 185 -8.22 -12.74 10.12
CA VAL A 185 -9.23 -12.09 9.28
C VAL A 185 -9.69 -12.93 8.10
N PHE A 186 -9.38 -14.22 8.11
CA PHE A 186 -9.70 -15.16 7.04
C PHE A 186 -10.73 -16.22 7.43
N ASP A 187 -11.17 -16.22 8.69
CA ASP A 187 -12.14 -17.14 9.28
C ASP A 187 -13.57 -16.59 9.32
N PHE A 188 -13.81 -15.41 8.73
CA PHE A 188 -15.13 -14.80 8.60
C PHE A 188 -15.23 -13.99 7.30
N ALA A 189 -16.46 -13.65 6.90
CA ALA A 189 -16.75 -12.76 5.78
C ALA A 189 -17.76 -11.70 6.21
N ILE A 190 -17.62 -10.48 5.70
CA ILE A 190 -18.56 -9.38 5.99
C ILE A 190 -19.72 -9.48 5.00
N SER A 191 -20.95 -9.44 5.49
CA SER A 191 -22.14 -9.47 4.65
C SER A 191 -22.21 -8.27 3.71
N GLU A 192 -22.92 -8.40 2.59
CA GLU A 192 -23.12 -7.29 1.65
C GLU A 192 -23.80 -6.07 2.31
N GLU A 193 -24.69 -6.30 3.27
CA GLU A 193 -25.35 -5.24 4.02
C GLU A 193 -24.35 -4.45 4.88
N ASP A 194 -23.49 -5.13 5.63
CA ASP A 194 -22.50 -4.46 6.47
C ASP A 194 -21.40 -3.83 5.61
N MET A 195 -21.04 -4.42 4.47
CA MET A 195 -20.14 -3.81 3.48
C MET A 195 -20.72 -2.48 2.96
N LYS A 196 -22.04 -2.40 2.68
CA LYS A 196 -22.68 -1.14 2.27
C LYS A 196 -22.60 -0.08 3.36
N ILE A 197 -22.81 -0.47 4.62
CA ILE A 197 -22.67 0.43 5.77
C ILE A 197 -21.24 0.96 5.85
N LEU A 198 -20.24 0.07 5.83
CA LEU A 198 -18.82 0.46 5.91
C LEU A 198 -18.41 1.36 4.74
N ASN A 199 -18.90 1.08 3.52
CA ASN A 199 -18.61 1.90 2.35
C ASN A 199 -19.23 3.31 2.43
N SER A 200 -20.28 3.49 3.23
CA SER A 200 -20.94 4.79 3.44
C SER A 200 -20.27 5.68 4.51
N LEU A 201 -19.23 5.18 5.19
CA LEU A 201 -18.51 5.91 6.24
C LEU A 201 -17.50 6.92 5.69
N ASP A 202 -17.38 7.03 4.38
CA ASP A 202 -16.41 7.95 3.76
C ASP A 202 -16.74 9.40 4.09
N GLU A 203 -15.73 10.09 4.61
CA GLU A 203 -15.81 11.50 5.02
C GLU A 203 -14.55 12.27 4.56
N ASP A 204 -13.81 11.72 3.60
CA ASP A 204 -12.49 12.21 3.14
C ASP A 204 -11.50 12.45 4.30
N PHE A 205 -11.57 11.61 5.33
CA PHE A 205 -10.75 11.76 6.54
C PHE A 205 -9.34 11.24 6.32
N ARG A 206 -8.40 12.14 6.07
CA ARG A 206 -6.98 11.81 5.90
C ARG A 206 -6.24 11.90 7.22
N THR A 207 -5.50 10.86 7.54
CA THR A 207 -4.54 10.84 8.65
C THR A 207 -3.10 11.01 8.18
N CYS A 208 -2.88 10.97 6.87
CA CYS A 208 -1.61 11.19 6.22
C CYS A 208 -1.67 12.41 5.27
N TRP A 209 -0.55 12.67 4.59
CA TRP A 209 -0.42 13.80 3.67
C TRP A 209 -1.31 13.62 2.42
N ASP A 210 -1.96 14.71 1.98
CA ASP A 210 -2.79 14.71 0.79
C ASP A 210 -1.96 14.96 -0.50
N PRO A 211 -1.92 14.00 -1.44
CA PRO A 211 -1.21 14.16 -2.71
C PRO A 211 -1.94 15.01 -3.75
N SER A 212 -3.18 15.46 -3.49
CA SER A 212 -4.00 16.19 -4.47
C SER A 212 -3.40 17.55 -4.88
N GLU A 213 -2.67 18.19 -3.97
CA GLU A 213 -2.02 19.50 -4.17
C GLU A 213 -0.73 19.43 -4.99
N VAL A 214 -0.25 18.22 -5.30
CA VAL A 214 0.94 18.03 -6.14
C VAL A 214 0.51 17.85 -7.58
N VAL A 215 0.98 18.78 -8.43
CA VAL A 215 0.73 18.80 -9.87
C VAL A 215 1.92 18.24 -10.63
#